data_AF-A0A920ADT0-F1
#
_entry.id   AF-A0A920ADT0-F1
#
_cell.length_a   1.000
_cell.length_b   1.000
_cell.length_c   1.000
_cell.angle_alpha   90.00
_cell.angle_beta   90.00
_cell.angle_gamma   90.00
#
_symmetry.space_group_name_H-M   'P 1'
#
loop_
_entity.id
_entity.type
_entity.pdbx_description
1 polymer ?
#
loop_
_entity_poly.entity_id
_entity_poly.type
_entity_poly.pdbx_seq_one_letter_code
_entity_poly.pdbx_strand_id
1 'polypeptide(L)'
;MIPETLDESDPASIDFYTTYDPFLTSILDKEDYLNNIENLGEAELEILNADKNYYELQFSNLGGLVMPVILEFEYVDGTKEVVRIPAELWKSNNEQVSKVFVFDNELARVTLDPFLETADVDRNNNYWPARVEPTRFNCLKTEIAEKI
;
A
#
# COMPACT_ATOMS: atom_id res chain seq x y z
N MET A 1 -13.54 -15.71 31.62
CA MET A 1 -14.57 -15.57 30.58
C MET A 1 -15.75 -14.86 31.22
N ILE A 2 -16.19 -13.74 30.66
CA ILE A 2 -17.40 -13.05 31.10
C ILE A 2 -18.57 -13.87 30.52
N PRO A 3 -19.54 -14.33 31.33
CA PRO A 3 -20.55 -15.29 30.90
C PRO A 3 -21.65 -14.71 29.99
N GLU A 4 -21.93 -13.39 30.08
CA GLU A 4 -22.95 -12.68 29.29
C GLU A 4 -22.63 -11.18 29.31
N THR A 5 -22.78 -10.47 28.20
CA THR A 5 -22.60 -9.01 28.15
C THR A 5 -23.90 -8.28 28.52
N LEU A 6 -23.79 -7.02 28.95
CA LEU A 6 -24.97 -6.24 29.35
C LEU A 6 -25.97 -6.10 28.18
N ASP A 7 -25.44 -5.98 26.96
CA ASP A 7 -26.22 -5.82 25.71
C ASP A 7 -27.01 -7.08 25.33
N GLU A 8 -26.52 -8.27 25.73
CA GLU A 8 -27.24 -9.55 25.56
C GLU A 8 -28.39 -9.69 26.57
N SER A 9 -28.19 -9.19 27.79
CA SER A 9 -29.17 -9.29 28.88
C SER A 9 -30.27 -8.22 28.85
N ASP A 10 -29.97 -7.02 28.35
CA ASP A 10 -30.89 -5.88 28.29
C ASP A 10 -30.91 -5.24 26.89
N PRO A 11 -31.97 -5.47 26.09
CA PRO A 11 -32.13 -4.84 24.78
C PRO A 11 -32.18 -3.32 24.80
N ALA A 12 -32.46 -2.69 25.96
CA ALA A 12 -32.45 -1.24 26.12
C ALA A 12 -31.02 -0.64 26.18
N SER A 13 -30.01 -1.49 26.38
CA SER A 13 -28.58 -1.12 26.33
C SER A 13 -28.07 -0.95 24.89
N ILE A 14 -28.77 -1.51 23.90
CA ILE A 14 -28.39 -1.41 22.49
C ILE A 14 -28.60 0.03 22.02
N ASP A 15 -27.50 0.70 21.73
CA ASP A 15 -27.49 2.07 21.23
C ASP A 15 -26.88 2.18 19.83
N PHE A 16 -26.75 3.43 19.36
CA PHE A 16 -26.12 3.73 18.08
C PHE A 16 -24.70 3.16 17.98
N TYR A 17 -23.90 3.23 19.05
CA TYR A 17 -22.51 2.78 19.03
C TYR A 17 -22.36 1.26 19.01
N THR A 18 -23.43 0.54 19.37
CA THR A 18 -23.49 -0.93 19.34
C THR A 18 -23.86 -1.48 17.95
N THR A 19 -24.62 -0.72 17.17
CA THR A 19 -25.19 -1.16 15.88
C THR A 19 -24.63 -0.43 14.65
N TYR A 20 -23.96 0.70 14.86
CA TYR A 20 -23.34 1.46 13.79
C TYR A 20 -22.13 0.72 13.23
N ASP A 21 -22.29 0.21 12.03
CA ASP A 21 -21.18 -0.32 11.23
C ASP A 21 -20.86 0.69 10.11
N PRO A 22 -19.68 1.36 10.16
CA PRO A 22 -19.27 2.31 9.14
C PRO A 22 -19.05 1.67 7.76
N PHE A 23 -18.99 0.34 7.66
CA PHE A 23 -18.81 -0.40 6.41
C PHE A 23 -20.12 -0.98 5.86
N LEU A 24 -21.26 -0.71 6.51
CA LEU A 24 -22.55 -1.21 6.06
C LEU A 24 -23.01 -0.49 4.79
N THR A 25 -23.21 -1.24 3.71
CA THR A 25 -23.65 -0.70 2.42
C THR A 25 -25.07 -0.13 2.50
N SER A 26 -25.21 1.15 2.21
CA SER A 26 -26.48 1.84 2.06
C SER A 26 -27.21 1.39 0.79
N ILE A 27 -28.50 1.74 0.69
CA ILE A 27 -29.28 1.58 -0.55
C ILE A 27 -28.69 2.46 -1.65
N LEU A 28 -28.25 3.67 -1.30
CA LEU A 28 -27.63 4.59 -2.24
C LEU A 28 -26.34 4.01 -2.84
N ASP A 29 -25.50 3.39 -2.01
CA ASP A 29 -24.25 2.76 -2.47
C ASP A 29 -24.51 1.64 -3.50
N LYS A 30 -25.62 0.90 -3.33
CA LYS A 30 -26.03 -0.13 -4.28
C LYS A 30 -26.52 0.46 -5.60
N GLU A 31 -27.30 1.53 -5.54
CA GLU A 31 -27.77 2.23 -6.74
C GLU A 31 -26.59 2.83 -7.52
N ASP A 32 -25.65 3.47 -6.83
CA ASP A 32 -24.44 4.03 -7.44
C ASP A 32 -23.56 2.94 -8.06
N TYR A 33 -23.40 1.80 -7.40
CA TYR A 33 -22.68 0.66 -7.96
C TYR A 33 -23.30 0.14 -9.26
N LEU A 34 -24.63 -0.02 -9.30
CA LEU A 34 -25.35 -0.47 -10.49
C LEU A 34 -25.22 0.54 -11.63
N ASN A 35 -25.39 1.83 -11.34
CA ASN A 35 -25.20 2.90 -12.32
C ASN A 35 -23.78 2.88 -12.91
N ASN A 36 -22.75 2.66 -12.08
CA ASN A 36 -21.37 2.57 -12.56
C ASN A 36 -21.18 1.36 -13.50
N ILE A 37 -21.73 0.20 -13.16
CA ILE A 37 -21.69 -1.00 -14.02
C ILE A 37 -22.38 -0.78 -15.36
N GLU A 38 -23.54 -0.13 -15.38
CA GLU A 38 -24.29 0.11 -16.61
C GLU A 38 -23.55 1.06 -17.57
N ASN A 39 -22.71 1.94 -17.03
CA ASN A 39 -21.91 2.88 -17.82
C ASN A 39 -20.55 2.31 -18.26
N LEU A 40 -20.12 1.17 -17.73
CA LEU A 40 -18.84 0.54 -18.06
C LEU A 40 -18.92 -0.15 -19.44
N GLY A 41 -17.88 0.04 -20.25
CA GLY A 41 -17.74 -0.67 -21.52
C GLY A 41 -17.35 -2.15 -21.34
N GLU A 42 -17.45 -2.93 -22.42
CA GLU A 42 -17.12 -4.38 -22.42
C GLU A 42 -15.69 -4.64 -21.95
N ALA A 43 -14.72 -3.83 -22.38
CA ALA A 43 -13.32 -3.95 -21.97
C ALA A 43 -13.09 -3.63 -20.48
N GLU A 44 -13.87 -2.70 -19.91
CA GLU A 44 -13.71 -2.31 -18.50
C GLU A 44 -14.36 -3.35 -17.57
N LEU A 45 -15.46 -3.96 -18.02
CA LEU A 45 -16.07 -5.12 -17.38
C LEU A 45 -15.12 -6.32 -17.35
N GLU A 46 -14.36 -6.58 -18.40
CA GLU A 46 -13.36 -7.65 -18.41
C GLU A 46 -12.26 -7.40 -17.36
N ILE A 47 -11.78 -6.16 -17.24
CA ILE A 47 -10.79 -5.77 -16.23
C ILE A 47 -11.37 -5.95 -14.83
N LEU A 48 -12.61 -5.53 -14.60
CA LEU A 48 -13.28 -5.69 -13.30
C LEU A 48 -13.45 -7.16 -12.90
N ASN A 49 -13.75 -8.03 -13.86
CA ASN A 49 -13.94 -9.46 -13.63
C ASN A 49 -12.63 -10.26 -13.57
N ALA A 50 -11.48 -9.65 -13.87
CA ALA A 50 -10.20 -10.35 -13.96
C ALA A 50 -9.62 -10.81 -12.61
N ASP A 51 -10.26 -10.45 -11.48
CA ASP A 51 -9.85 -10.79 -10.11
C ASP A 51 -8.36 -10.54 -9.84
N LYS A 52 -7.86 -9.40 -10.34
CA LYS A 52 -6.46 -9.00 -10.20
C LYS A 52 -6.29 -7.97 -9.10
N ASN A 53 -5.08 -7.92 -8.55
CA ASN A 53 -4.67 -6.92 -7.58
C ASN A 53 -4.06 -5.71 -8.29
N TYR A 54 -4.66 -4.54 -8.08
CA TYR A 54 -4.24 -3.28 -8.67
C TYR A 54 -3.58 -2.41 -7.61
N TYR A 55 -2.34 -1.98 -7.86
CA TYR A 55 -1.57 -1.14 -6.95
C TYR A 55 -1.13 0.13 -7.65
N GLU A 56 -1.54 1.29 -7.13
CA GLU A 56 -1.01 2.59 -7.56
C GLU A 56 0.15 2.98 -6.64
N LEU A 57 1.33 3.13 -7.23
CA LEU A 57 2.50 3.65 -6.51
C LEU A 57 2.76 5.08 -6.96
N GLN A 58 2.93 5.97 -5.99
CA GLN A 58 3.25 7.37 -6.20
C GLN A 58 4.70 7.64 -5.80
N PHE A 59 5.45 8.26 -6.70
CA PHE A 59 6.85 8.61 -6.52
C PHE A 59 7.01 10.12 -6.53
N SER A 60 7.82 10.63 -5.60
CA SER A 60 8.16 12.05 -5.51
C SER A 60 9.66 12.23 -5.66
N ASN A 61 10.07 13.16 -6.52
CA ASN A 61 11.46 13.49 -6.74
C ASN A 61 11.94 14.55 -5.73
N LEU A 62 12.49 14.09 -4.62
CA LEU A 62 13.05 14.95 -3.58
C LEU A 62 14.52 15.25 -3.87
N GLY A 63 14.77 16.19 -4.78
CA GLY A 63 16.14 16.59 -5.14
C GLY A 63 16.29 17.17 -6.54
N GLY A 64 15.25 17.04 -7.37
CA GLY A 64 15.19 17.65 -8.70
C GLY A 64 16.08 16.95 -9.75
N LEU A 65 16.75 15.85 -9.39
CA LEU A 65 17.51 15.03 -10.31
C LEU A 65 16.62 13.89 -10.80
N VAL A 66 16.43 13.78 -12.12
CA VAL A 66 15.67 12.66 -12.69
C VAL A 66 16.51 11.38 -12.62
N MET A 67 15.95 10.34 -12.01
CA MET A 67 16.61 9.04 -11.84
C MET A 67 15.71 7.89 -12.26
N PRO A 68 16.27 6.74 -12.70
CA PRO A 68 15.48 5.54 -12.90
C PRO A 68 14.88 5.06 -11.56
N VAL A 69 13.71 4.46 -11.62
CA VAL A 69 13.01 3.89 -10.46
C VAL A 69 13.16 2.37 -10.52
N ILE A 70 13.82 1.80 -9.52
CA ILE A 70 14.06 0.35 -9.42
C ILE A 70 13.25 -0.18 -8.25
N LEU A 71 12.34 -1.10 -8.51
CA LEU A 71 11.42 -1.65 -7.51
C LEU A 71 11.65 -3.14 -7.38
N GLU A 72 11.76 -3.63 -6.14
CA GLU A 72 11.56 -5.04 -5.80
C GLU A 72 10.19 -5.20 -5.17
N PHE A 73 9.37 -6.03 -5.79
CA PHE A 73 8.09 -6.52 -5.29
C PHE A 73 8.31 -7.87 -4.63
N GLU A 74 7.78 -8.03 -3.41
CA GLU A 74 7.74 -9.30 -2.70
C GLU A 74 6.28 -9.65 -2.43
N TYR A 75 5.86 -10.83 -2.88
CA TYR A 75 4.49 -11.30 -2.75
C TYR A 75 4.28 -12.09 -1.47
N VAL A 76 3.03 -12.28 -1.08
CA VAL A 76 2.65 -13.08 0.11
C VAL A 76 3.13 -14.54 0.00
N ASP A 77 3.28 -15.06 -1.22
CA ASP A 77 3.82 -16.41 -1.48
C ASP A 77 5.36 -16.51 -1.32
N GLY A 78 6.05 -15.39 -1.10
CA GLY A 78 7.51 -15.29 -0.95
C GLY A 78 8.29 -15.16 -2.25
N THR A 79 7.61 -15.12 -3.41
CA THR A 79 8.25 -14.81 -4.68
C THR A 79 8.65 -13.34 -4.76
N LYS A 80 9.65 -13.04 -5.58
CA LYS A 80 10.19 -11.69 -5.76
C LYS A 80 10.30 -11.34 -7.24
N GLU A 81 9.89 -10.13 -7.58
CA GLU A 81 10.03 -9.57 -8.92
C GLU A 81 10.74 -8.22 -8.86
N VAL A 82 11.71 -8.00 -9.76
CA VAL A 82 12.40 -6.71 -9.89
C VAL A 82 11.96 -6.03 -11.17
N VAL A 83 11.40 -4.83 -11.03
CA VAL A 83 10.99 -3.99 -12.15
C VAL A 83 11.87 -2.75 -12.21
N ARG A 84 12.50 -2.53 -13.36
CA ARG A 84 13.31 -1.33 -13.64
C ARG A 84 12.56 -0.40 -14.57
N ILE A 85 12.30 0.81 -14.09
CA ILE A 85 11.60 1.84 -14.85
C ILE A 85 12.63 2.91 -15.24
N PRO A 86 12.77 3.23 -16.54
CA PRO A 86 13.70 4.25 -16.99
C PRO A 86 13.28 5.64 -16.50
N ALA A 87 14.24 6.58 -16.47
CA ALA A 87 14.00 7.97 -16.07
C ALA A 87 13.01 8.72 -16.98
N GLU A 88 12.60 8.15 -18.12
CA GLU A 88 11.55 8.69 -18.99
C GLU A 88 10.20 8.85 -18.28
N LEU A 89 9.99 8.13 -17.17
CA LEU A 89 8.82 8.27 -16.30
C LEU A 89 8.59 9.74 -15.87
N TRP A 90 9.66 10.51 -15.68
CA TRP A 90 9.62 11.90 -15.23
C TRP A 90 9.30 12.92 -16.35
N LYS A 91 9.06 12.47 -17.58
CA LYS A 91 8.81 13.37 -18.72
C LYS A 91 7.48 14.11 -18.61
N SER A 92 6.46 13.46 -18.07
CA SER A 92 5.13 14.05 -17.89
C SER A 92 5.09 15.03 -16.72
N ASN A 93 5.76 14.68 -15.62
CA ASN A 93 5.91 15.49 -14.43
C ASN A 93 7.24 15.12 -13.75
N ASN A 94 8.07 16.13 -13.47
CA ASN A 94 9.40 15.96 -12.89
C ASN A 94 9.38 15.93 -11.35
N GLU A 95 8.29 16.36 -10.71
CA GLU A 95 8.15 16.41 -9.24
C GLU A 95 7.45 15.18 -8.69
N GLN A 96 6.34 14.77 -9.29
CA GLN A 96 5.55 13.63 -8.83
C GLN A 96 5.02 12.82 -10.01
N VAL A 97 5.13 11.50 -9.91
CA VAL A 97 4.59 10.58 -10.91
C VAL A 97 3.93 9.40 -10.24
N SER A 98 2.77 8.98 -10.76
CA SER A 98 2.11 7.76 -10.33
C SER A 98 2.17 6.70 -11.42
N LYS A 99 2.23 5.44 -11.01
CA LYS A 99 2.17 4.29 -11.91
C LYS A 99 1.36 3.17 -11.28
N VAL A 100 0.46 2.61 -12.08
CA VAL A 100 -0.36 1.45 -11.70
C VAL A 100 0.35 0.17 -12.11
N PHE A 101 0.36 -0.80 -11.21
CA PHE A 101 0.84 -2.14 -11.42
C PHE A 101 -0.31 -3.13 -11.20
N VAL A 102 -0.36 -4.16 -12.04
CA VAL A 102 -1.40 -5.18 -12.01
C VAL A 102 -0.73 -6.52 -11.78
N PHE A 103 -1.09 -7.18 -10.69
CA PHE A 103 -0.53 -8.47 -10.30
C PHE A 103 -1.65 -9.48 -10.04
N ASP A 104 -1.38 -10.75 -10.30
CA ASP A 104 -2.33 -11.82 -9.97
C ASP A 104 -2.26 -12.16 -8.47
N ASN A 105 -1.09 -12.00 -7.84
CA ASN A 105 -0.87 -12.27 -6.41
C ASN A 105 -0.85 -10.98 -5.57
N GLU A 106 -1.19 -11.11 -4.29
CA GLU A 106 -1.12 -10.01 -3.32
C GLU A 106 0.34 -9.65 -2.98
N LEU A 107 0.64 -8.35 -2.91
CA LEU A 107 1.94 -7.82 -2.50
C LEU A 107 2.08 -7.76 -0.98
N ALA A 108 3.19 -8.30 -0.47
CA ALA A 108 3.58 -8.20 0.93
C ALA A 108 4.51 -7.00 1.20
N ARG A 109 5.45 -6.73 0.29
CA ARG A 109 6.42 -5.63 0.44
C ARG A 109 6.84 -5.04 -0.89
N VAL A 110 7.07 -3.73 -0.90
CA VAL A 110 7.73 -3.02 -2.00
C VAL A 110 8.98 -2.35 -1.46
N THR A 111 10.09 -2.50 -2.18
CA THR A 111 11.37 -1.86 -1.86
C THR A 111 11.86 -1.05 -3.05
N LEU A 112 12.11 0.24 -2.82
CA LEU A 112 12.74 1.14 -3.77
C LEU A 112 14.27 1.00 -3.66
N ASP A 113 14.91 0.82 -4.81
CA ASP A 113 16.36 0.65 -4.98
C ASP A 113 17.00 -0.39 -4.02
N PRO A 114 16.61 -1.68 -4.13
CA PRO A 114 17.19 -2.76 -3.32
C PRO A 114 18.70 -2.93 -3.55
N PHE A 115 19.22 -2.52 -4.71
CA PHE A 115 20.60 -2.73 -5.13
C PHE A 115 21.52 -1.54 -4.93
N LEU A 116 21.01 -0.41 -4.41
CA LEU A 116 21.80 0.82 -4.24
C LEU A 116 22.41 1.35 -5.54
N GLU A 117 21.66 1.27 -6.63
CA GLU A 117 22.09 1.81 -7.91
C GLU A 117 21.83 3.33 -8.00
N THR A 118 20.93 3.85 -7.16
CA THR A 118 20.57 5.27 -7.12
C THR A 118 21.34 6.00 -6.01
N ALA A 119 21.63 7.29 -6.25
CA ALA A 119 22.40 8.13 -5.33
C ALA A 119 21.49 8.74 -4.24
N ASP A 120 20.68 7.90 -3.59
CA ASP A 120 19.77 8.30 -2.53
C ASP A 120 20.49 8.40 -1.17
N VAL A 121 20.12 9.41 -0.37
CA VAL A 121 20.74 9.70 0.92
C VAL A 121 19.91 9.15 2.08
N ASP A 122 18.58 9.10 1.92
CA ASP A 122 17.67 8.59 2.93
C ASP A 122 17.01 7.31 2.43
N ARG A 123 17.18 6.21 3.17
CA ARG A 123 16.61 4.91 2.79
C ARG A 123 15.36 4.58 3.60
N ASN A 124 15.03 5.38 4.60
CA ASN A 124 13.91 5.10 5.51
C ASN A 124 12.54 5.19 4.81
N ASN A 125 12.46 5.97 3.73
CA ASN A 125 11.27 6.15 2.90
C ASN A 125 11.21 5.19 1.70
N ASN A 126 12.16 4.24 1.56
CA ASN A 126 12.23 3.34 0.41
C ASN A 126 11.44 2.04 0.59
N TYR A 127 10.66 1.92 1.66
CA TYR A 127 9.96 0.69 2.00
C TYR A 127 8.48 0.91 2.19
N TRP A 128 7.70 0.01 1.61
CA TRP A 128 6.28 -0.15 1.92
C TRP A 128 6.03 -1.59 2.36
N PRO A 129 5.45 -1.83 3.56
CA PRO A 129 5.12 -0.85 4.60
C PRO A 129 6.35 -0.09 5.15
N ALA A 130 6.12 1.11 5.67
CA ALA A 130 7.20 1.97 6.18
C ALA A 130 7.94 1.29 7.34
N ARG A 131 9.28 1.30 7.27
CA ARG A 131 10.14 0.73 8.30
C ARG A 131 11.25 1.72 8.65
N VAL A 132 11.58 1.82 9.93
CA VAL A 132 12.69 2.65 10.40
C VAL A 132 13.95 1.80 10.38
N GLU A 133 14.92 2.16 9.54
CA GLU A 133 16.23 1.52 9.58
C GLU A 133 17.05 2.14 10.73
N PRO A 134 17.71 1.32 11.58
CA PRO A 134 18.50 1.85 12.67
C PRO A 134 19.69 2.65 12.14
N THR A 135 19.88 3.86 12.66
CA THR A 135 21.03 4.69 12.31
C THR A 135 22.33 4.07 12.82
N ARG A 136 23.46 4.39 12.18
CA ARG A 136 24.80 3.95 12.63
C ARG A 136 25.08 4.26 14.10
N PHE A 137 24.59 5.41 14.60
CA PHE A 137 24.71 5.79 16.00
C PHE A 137 23.90 4.89 16.93
N ASN A 138 22.69 4.49 16.53
CA ASN A 138 21.88 3.57 17.29
C ASN A 138 22.55 2.19 17.35
N CYS A 139 23.07 1.68 16.22
CA CYS A 139 23.82 0.42 16.20
C CYS A 139 25.04 0.47 17.13
N LEU A 140 25.82 1.56 17.10
CA LEU A 140 26.99 1.73 17.98
C LEU A 140 26.59 1.73 19.47
N LYS A 141 25.48 2.40 19.84
CA LYS A 141 24.98 2.39 21.22
C LYS A 141 24.57 0.99 21.66
N THR A 142 23.90 0.24 20.79
CA THR A 142 23.53 -1.16 21.06
C THR A 142 24.78 -2.03 21.27
N GLU A 143 25.79 -1.92 20.40
CA GLU A 143 27.05 -2.67 20.56
C GLU A 143 27.80 -2.34 21.86
N ILE A 144 27.76 -1.08 22.31
CA ILE A 144 28.35 -0.67 23.58
C ILE A 144 27.52 -1.23 24.75
N ALA A 145 26.20 -1.20 24.67
CA ALA A 145 25.30 -1.72 25.70
C ALA A 145 25.38 -3.25 25.84
N GLU A 146 25.62 -3.99 24.75
CA GLU A 146 25.81 -5.45 24.77
C GLU A 146 27.18 -5.89 25.33
N LYS A 147 28.17 -4.99 25.35
CA LYS A 147 29.53 -5.25 25.89
C LYS A 147 29.69 -4.92 27.37
N ILE A 148 28.67 -4.33 28.00
CA ILE A 148 28.63 -3.98 29.43
C ILE A 148 27.80 -5.04 30.16
#